data_AF-A0A7Y3X3A9-F1
#
_entry.id   AF-A0A7Y3X3A9-F1
#
_cell.length_a   1.000
_cell.length_b   1.000
_cell.length_c   1.000
_cell.angle_alpha   90.00
_cell.angle_beta   90.00
_cell.angle_gamma   90.00
#
_symmetry.space_group_name_H-M   'P 1'
#
loop_
_entity.id
_entity.type
_entity.pdbx_description
1 polymer ?
#
loop_
_entity_poly.entity_id
_entity_poly.type
_entity_poly.pdbx_seq_one_letter_code
_entity_poly.pdbx_strand_id
1 'polypeptide(L)'
;MESTLHRPETPFEIDQTDSCNPRTIVLQPNTDLSASCSHSFQQSLEEALDLAVEGVIVDLLWGDVTDFNGVKALVAGLEKATVLGKSLSFQSMNPQTRASVETEWDRQRNLRFGAWDDVFESKLERFLDIKQAS
;
A
#
# COMPACT_ATOMS: atom_id res chain seq x y z
N MET A 1 -57.48 13.83 -33.28
CA MET A 1 -57.32 13.12 -32.01
C MET A 1 -55.89 12.56 -32.01
N GLU A 2 -54.94 13.33 -31.52
CA GLU A 2 -53.55 12.90 -31.35
C GLU A 2 -53.22 13.00 -29.86
N SER A 3 -53.11 11.85 -29.22
CA SER A 3 -52.70 11.73 -27.82
C SER A 3 -51.18 11.76 -27.77
N THR A 4 -50.61 12.90 -27.36
CA THR A 4 -49.19 13.01 -27.05
C THR A 4 -48.91 12.35 -25.71
N LEU A 5 -48.17 11.23 -25.76
CA LEU A 5 -47.70 10.46 -24.63
C LEU A 5 -46.66 11.29 -23.85
N HIS A 6 -47.01 11.77 -22.65
CA HIS A 6 -46.05 12.40 -21.74
C HIS A 6 -45.10 11.32 -21.18
N ARG A 7 -43.84 11.35 -21.60
CA ARG A 7 -42.75 10.61 -20.95
C ARG A 7 -42.43 11.32 -19.62
N PRO A 8 -42.40 10.63 -18.48
CA PRO A 8 -41.93 11.23 -17.23
C PRO A 8 -40.40 11.39 -17.33
N GLU A 9 -39.92 12.63 -17.25
CA GLU A 9 -38.52 12.90 -16.98
C GLU A 9 -38.27 12.62 -15.49
N THR A 10 -37.81 11.42 -15.16
CA THR A 10 -37.14 11.21 -13.87
C THR A 10 -35.84 11.98 -13.93
N PRO A 11 -35.62 13.00 -13.08
CA PRO A 11 -34.30 13.59 -12.96
C PRO A 11 -33.36 12.47 -12.54
N PHE A 12 -32.32 12.23 -13.34
CA PHE A 12 -31.20 11.45 -12.86
C PHE A 12 -30.66 12.22 -11.65
N GLU A 13 -30.91 11.71 -10.45
CA GLU A 13 -30.14 12.10 -9.27
C GLU A 13 -28.69 11.78 -9.61
N ILE A 14 -27.96 12.81 -10.01
CA ILE A 14 -26.51 12.78 -10.05
C ILE A 14 -26.13 12.72 -8.59
N ASP A 15 -25.83 11.50 -8.14
CA ASP A 15 -25.22 11.23 -6.86
C ASP A 15 -23.98 12.13 -6.77
N GLN A 16 -24.11 13.23 -6.03
CA GLN A 16 -23.00 14.13 -5.75
C GLN A 16 -22.09 13.37 -4.81
N THR A 17 -21.17 12.58 -5.37
CA THR A 17 -20.16 11.90 -4.58
C THR A 17 -19.17 12.93 -4.07
N ASP A 18 -19.25 13.14 -2.77
CA ASP A 18 -18.34 13.92 -1.94
C ASP A 18 -16.87 13.54 -2.20
N SER A 19 -16.02 14.56 -2.41
CA SER A 19 -14.56 14.51 -2.53
C SER A 19 -13.99 13.67 -3.70
N CYS A 20 -13.51 14.35 -4.74
CA CYS A 20 -12.87 13.76 -5.93
C CYS A 20 -11.44 13.24 -5.65
N ASN A 21 -11.28 12.41 -4.61
CA ASN A 21 -10.01 11.76 -4.34
C ASN A 21 -9.80 10.59 -5.31
N PRO A 22 -8.62 10.46 -5.93
CA PRO A 22 -8.34 9.35 -6.83
C PRO A 22 -8.36 8.03 -6.06
N ARG A 23 -8.89 6.97 -6.67
CA ARG A 23 -8.84 5.62 -6.07
C ARG A 23 -7.41 5.15 -5.91
N THR A 24 -6.65 5.24 -6.98
CA THR A 24 -5.24 4.81 -7.02
C THR A 24 -4.39 5.93 -7.61
N ILE A 25 -3.24 6.18 -7.00
CA ILE A 25 -2.24 7.11 -7.52
C ILE A 25 -1.04 6.32 -8.03
N VAL A 26 -0.48 6.73 -9.16
CA VAL A 26 0.76 6.16 -9.70
C VAL A 26 1.87 7.18 -9.55
N LEU A 27 2.97 6.78 -8.92
CA LEU A 27 4.21 7.56 -8.81
C LEU A 27 5.27 6.94 -9.72
N GLN A 28 5.89 7.77 -10.55
CA GLN A 28 6.93 7.38 -11.49
C GLN A 28 8.18 8.22 -11.26
N PRO A 29 9.07 7.81 -10.34
CA PRO A 29 10.37 8.45 -10.18
C PRO A 29 11.12 8.40 -11.50
N ASN A 30 11.56 9.57 -11.97
CA ASN A 30 12.32 9.72 -13.22
C ASN A 30 13.83 9.88 -12.96
N THR A 31 14.25 9.69 -11.71
CA THR A 31 15.63 9.74 -11.26
C THR A 31 15.85 8.64 -10.24
N ASP A 32 17.10 8.25 -10.07
CA ASP A 32 17.50 7.29 -9.06
C ASP A 32 17.11 7.73 -7.66
N LEU A 33 16.61 6.78 -6.86
CA LEU A 33 16.34 6.92 -5.44
C LEU A 33 17.64 6.74 -4.66
N SER A 34 18.32 7.88 -4.46
CA SER A 34 19.55 8.02 -3.69
C SER A 34 19.35 8.86 -2.43
N ALA A 35 20.36 8.93 -1.57
CA ALA A 35 20.38 9.76 -0.35
C ALA A 35 20.04 11.23 -0.61
N SER A 36 20.32 11.74 -1.81
CA SER A 36 20.07 13.15 -2.16
C SER A 36 18.58 13.48 -2.36
N CYS A 37 17.77 12.49 -2.75
CA CYS A 37 16.37 12.67 -3.11
C CYS A 37 15.40 11.75 -2.34
N SER A 38 15.93 10.84 -1.50
CA SER A 38 15.12 9.85 -0.77
C SER A 38 14.09 10.51 0.15
N HIS A 39 14.44 11.62 0.80
CA HIS A 39 13.52 12.35 1.69
C HIS A 39 12.37 12.98 0.90
N SER A 40 12.66 13.66 -0.21
CA SER A 40 11.61 14.25 -1.06
C SER A 40 10.71 13.19 -1.67
N PHE A 41 11.28 12.07 -2.11
CA PHE A 41 10.49 10.96 -2.63
C PHE A 41 9.61 10.34 -1.54
N GLN A 42 10.15 10.11 -0.34
CA GLN A 42 9.38 9.60 0.79
C GLN A 42 8.18 10.51 1.08
N GLN A 43 8.41 11.83 1.14
CA GLN A 43 7.32 12.79 1.36
C GLN A 43 6.23 12.69 0.28
N SER A 44 6.61 12.66 -1.00
CA SER A 44 5.64 12.51 -2.10
C SER A 44 4.88 11.19 -2.04
N LEU A 45 5.55 10.10 -1.68
CA LEU A 45 4.93 8.79 -1.48
C LEU A 45 3.91 8.82 -0.34
N GLU A 46 4.29 9.44 0.77
CA GLU A 46 3.44 9.58 1.93
C GLU A 46 2.21 10.46 1.66
N GLU A 47 2.37 11.56 0.92
CA GLU A 47 1.27 12.43 0.50
C GLU A 47 0.33 11.72 -0.48
N ALA A 48 0.88 10.96 -1.43
CA ALA A 48 0.07 10.13 -2.33
C ALA A 48 -0.74 9.08 -1.56
N LEU A 49 -0.15 8.46 -0.54
CA LEU A 49 -0.86 7.51 0.33
C LEU A 49 -1.96 8.19 1.13
N ASP A 50 -1.83 9.45 1.54
CA ASP A 50 -2.90 10.16 2.24
C ASP A 50 -4.08 10.47 1.29
N LEU A 51 -3.77 10.88 0.05
CA LEU A 51 -4.75 11.28 -0.95
C LEU A 51 -5.50 10.12 -1.61
N ALA A 52 -4.82 8.99 -1.87
CA ALA A 52 -5.43 7.86 -2.58
C ALA A 52 -6.50 7.17 -1.72
N VAL A 53 -7.64 6.80 -2.29
CA VAL A 53 -8.68 6.08 -1.53
C VAL A 53 -8.27 4.63 -1.25
N GLU A 54 -7.74 3.93 -2.27
CA GLU A 54 -7.43 2.49 -2.24
C GLU A 54 -5.92 2.21 -2.13
N GLY A 55 -5.08 2.99 -2.81
CA GLY A 55 -3.63 2.78 -2.71
C GLY A 55 -2.75 3.48 -3.72
N VAL A 56 -1.47 3.13 -3.70
CA VAL A 56 -0.43 3.73 -4.53
C VAL A 56 0.36 2.65 -5.29
N ILE A 57 0.70 2.95 -6.53
CA ILE A 57 1.63 2.16 -7.33
C ILE A 57 2.88 3.01 -7.53
N VAL A 58 4.05 2.49 -7.17
CA VAL A 58 5.34 3.12 -7.49
C VAL A 58 5.97 2.34 -8.63
N ASP A 59 6.09 2.96 -9.80
CA ASP A 59 6.70 2.35 -10.98
C ASP A 59 8.14 2.85 -11.17
N LEU A 60 9.08 1.94 -10.98
CA LEU A 60 10.53 2.19 -10.98
C LEU A 60 11.17 1.97 -12.37
N LEU A 61 10.39 2.09 -13.46
CA LEU A 61 10.90 1.87 -14.82
C LEU A 61 12.05 2.82 -15.21
N TRP A 62 12.04 4.05 -14.68
CA TRP A 62 12.94 5.13 -15.09
C TRP A 62 13.94 5.56 -14.02
N GLY A 63 13.96 4.89 -12.86
CA GLY A 63 14.87 5.23 -11.76
C GLY A 63 15.18 3.99 -10.93
N ASP A 64 16.47 3.81 -10.61
CA ASP A 64 16.92 2.71 -9.77
C ASP A 64 16.99 3.12 -8.30
N VAL A 65 16.92 2.14 -7.40
CA VAL A 65 17.23 2.36 -5.99
C VAL A 65 18.73 2.14 -5.80
N THR A 66 19.47 3.24 -5.70
CA THR A 66 20.94 3.20 -5.74
C THR A 66 21.58 3.00 -4.38
N ASP A 67 20.84 3.24 -3.28
CA ASP A 67 21.38 3.10 -1.94
C ASP A 67 20.32 2.74 -0.89
N PHE A 68 20.82 2.55 0.34
CA PHE A 68 20.01 2.16 1.48
C PHE A 68 19.02 3.24 1.93
N ASN A 69 19.24 4.52 1.63
CA ASN A 69 18.27 5.57 1.94
C ASN A 69 17.07 5.49 1.00
N GLY A 70 17.29 5.17 -0.28
CA GLY A 70 16.21 4.85 -1.21
C GLY A 70 15.38 3.65 -0.74
N VAL A 71 16.04 2.57 -0.29
CA VAL A 71 15.35 1.40 0.29
C VAL A 71 14.50 1.81 1.50
N LYS A 72 15.07 2.58 2.44
CA LYS A 72 14.34 3.07 3.62
C LYS A 72 13.11 3.91 3.27
N ALA A 73 13.19 4.75 2.24
CA ALA A 73 12.06 5.56 1.80
C ALA A 73 10.90 4.68 1.29
N LEU A 74 11.20 3.62 0.54
CA LEU A 74 10.18 2.65 0.09
C LEU A 74 9.56 1.90 1.27
N VAL A 75 10.38 1.47 2.23
CA VAL A 75 9.92 0.77 3.43
C VAL A 75 9.06 1.67 4.33
N ALA A 76 9.42 2.95 4.48
CA ALA A 76 8.58 3.93 5.17
C ALA A 76 7.19 4.07 4.51
N GLY A 77 7.15 4.02 3.18
CA GLY A 77 5.90 3.94 2.42
C GLY A 77 5.08 2.70 2.74
N LEU A 78 5.70 1.52 2.83
CA LEU A 78 5.04 0.26 3.22
C LEU A 78 4.47 0.35 4.65
N GLU A 79 5.24 0.93 5.57
CA GLU A 79 4.78 1.16 6.95
C GLU A 79 3.54 2.05 6.96
N LYS A 80 3.58 3.19 6.27
CA LYS A 80 2.44 4.11 6.22
C LYS A 80 1.23 3.48 5.56
N ALA A 81 1.41 2.78 4.44
CA ALA A 81 0.33 2.07 3.75
C ALA A 81 -0.35 1.04 4.68
N THR A 82 0.45 0.30 5.46
CA THR A 82 -0.05 -0.65 6.46
C THR A 82 -0.87 0.04 7.55
N VAL A 83 -0.37 1.17 8.08
CA VAL A 83 -1.09 1.96 9.11
C VAL A 83 -2.42 2.49 8.57
N LEU A 84 -2.46 2.91 7.30
CA LEU A 84 -3.66 3.44 6.65
C LEU A 84 -4.62 2.36 6.12
N GLY A 85 -4.24 1.08 6.14
CA GLY A 85 -5.02 0.01 5.53
C GLY A 85 -5.14 0.12 4.01
N LYS A 86 -4.16 0.75 3.35
CA LYS A 86 -4.12 0.98 1.89
C LYS A 86 -3.13 0.05 1.22
N SER A 87 -3.31 -0.16 -0.09
CA SER A 87 -2.37 -0.93 -0.89
C SER A 87 -1.17 -0.08 -1.33
N LEU A 88 0.03 -0.67 -1.30
CA LEU A 88 1.22 -0.13 -1.93
C LEU A 88 1.87 -1.25 -2.75
N SER A 89 2.14 -0.98 -4.03
CA SER A 89 2.82 -1.93 -4.91
C SER A 89 3.98 -1.28 -5.66
N PHE A 90 5.01 -2.08 -5.93
CA PHE A 90 6.19 -1.65 -6.68
C PHE A 90 6.23 -2.35 -8.04
N GLN A 91 6.17 -1.58 -9.11
CA GLN A 91 6.31 -2.04 -10.50
C GLN A 91 7.72 -1.79 -11.02
N SER A 92 8.17 -2.61 -11.97
CA SER A 92 9.48 -2.51 -12.63
C SER A 92 10.70 -2.58 -11.67
N MET A 93 10.49 -2.95 -10.41
CA MET A 93 11.55 -3.07 -9.41
C MET A 93 12.53 -4.19 -9.75
N ASN A 94 13.83 -3.86 -9.79
CA ASN A 94 14.88 -4.85 -10.04
C ASN A 94 15.00 -5.86 -8.87
N PRO A 95 15.47 -7.11 -9.12
CA PRO A 95 15.49 -8.17 -8.10
C PRO A 95 16.34 -7.85 -6.86
N GLN A 96 17.45 -7.12 -7.03
CA GLN A 96 18.34 -6.75 -5.94
C GLN A 96 17.66 -5.74 -4.99
N THR A 97 16.97 -4.76 -5.55
CA THR A 97 16.18 -3.78 -4.79
C THR A 97 15.06 -4.47 -4.05
N ARG A 98 14.35 -5.40 -4.71
CA ARG A 98 13.27 -6.18 -4.08
C ARG A 98 13.77 -6.92 -2.84
N ALA A 99 14.87 -7.68 -2.97
CA ALA A 99 15.45 -8.40 -1.84
C ALA A 99 15.87 -7.45 -0.70
N SER A 100 16.37 -6.26 -1.03
CA SER A 100 16.76 -5.24 -0.05
C SER A 100 15.56 -4.65 0.69
N VAL A 101 14.46 -4.36 -0.02
CA VAL A 101 13.20 -3.87 0.56
C VAL A 101 12.57 -4.93 1.45
N GLU A 102 12.50 -6.19 1.00
CA GLU A 102 11.97 -7.32 1.79
C GLU A 102 12.77 -7.52 3.08
N THR A 103 14.11 -7.56 2.96
CA THR A 103 15.01 -7.73 4.12
C THR A 103 14.83 -6.60 5.14
N GLU A 104 14.76 -5.35 4.68
CA GLU A 104 14.60 -4.20 5.57
C GLU A 104 13.19 -4.13 6.18
N TRP A 105 12.17 -4.49 5.42
CA TRP A 105 10.79 -4.58 5.90
C TRP A 105 10.65 -5.64 7.01
N ASP A 106 11.19 -6.84 6.79
CA ASP A 106 11.17 -7.92 7.77
C ASP A 106 11.95 -7.52 9.03
N ARG A 107 13.12 -6.87 8.85
CA ARG A 107 13.90 -6.33 9.97
C ARG A 107 13.09 -5.35 10.80
N GLN A 108 12.38 -4.40 10.17
CA GLN A 108 11.58 -3.40 10.88
C GLN A 108 10.38 -4.04 11.59
N ARG A 109 9.70 -5.00 10.96
CA ARG A 109 8.62 -5.76 11.61
C ARG A 109 9.11 -6.54 12.82
N ASN A 110 10.24 -7.23 12.70
CA ASN A 110 10.83 -7.99 13.80
C ASN A 110 11.23 -7.09 14.98
N LEU A 111 11.74 -5.89 14.70
CA LEU A 111 12.06 -4.91 15.75
C LEU A 111 10.80 -4.38 16.47
N ARG A 112 9.69 -4.18 15.75
CA ARG A 112 8.46 -3.60 16.31
C ARG A 112 7.57 -4.61 17.02
N PHE A 113 7.44 -5.81 16.47
CA PHE A 113 6.48 -6.82 16.92
C PHE A 113 7.15 -8.04 17.56
N GLY A 114 8.49 -8.05 17.64
CA GLY A 114 9.26 -9.23 17.98
C GLY A 114 9.35 -10.20 16.80
N ALA A 115 10.10 -11.29 16.98
CA ALA A 115 9.96 -12.43 16.08
C ALA A 115 8.48 -12.83 16.10
N TRP A 116 7.88 -12.97 14.92
CA TRP A 116 6.61 -13.68 14.77
C TRP A 116 6.89 -15.16 15.05
N ASP A 117 7.19 -15.50 16.31
CA ASP A 117 7.23 -16.88 16.75
C ASP A 117 5.77 -17.36 16.76
N ASP A 118 5.54 -18.56 16.24
CA ASP A 118 4.26 -19.28 16.15
C ASP A 118 3.66 -19.60 17.54
N VAL A 119 3.51 -18.60 18.41
CA VAL A 119 2.82 -18.69 19.71
C VAL A 119 1.37 -19.15 19.52
N PHE A 120 0.81 -19.01 18.31
CA PHE A 120 -0.50 -19.53 17.96
C PHE A 120 -0.50 -21.07 17.84
N GLU A 121 0.52 -21.69 17.26
CA GLU A 121 0.58 -23.16 17.12
C GLU A 121 0.60 -23.84 18.49
N SER A 122 1.47 -23.40 19.42
CA SER A 122 1.58 -24.06 20.72
C SER A 122 0.33 -23.94 21.60
N LYS A 123 -0.47 -22.86 21.43
CA LYS A 123 -1.74 -22.70 22.15
C LYS A 123 -2.88 -23.49 21.51
N LEU A 124 -2.92 -23.56 20.18
CA LEU A 124 -3.91 -24.32 19.44
C LEU A 124 -3.70 -25.83 19.62
N GLU A 125 -2.47 -26.31 19.51
CA GLU A 125 -2.11 -27.72 19.75
C GLU A 125 -2.51 -28.16 21.16
N ARG A 126 -2.14 -27.35 22.17
CA ARG A 126 -2.54 -27.61 23.56
C ARG A 126 -4.06 -27.60 23.76
N PHE A 127 -4.80 -26.76 23.03
CA PHE A 127 -6.26 -26.74 23.07
C PHE A 127 -6.87 -28.02 22.48
N LEU A 128 -6.29 -28.55 21.40
CA LEU A 128 -6.74 -29.78 20.76
C LEU A 128 -6.45 -31.02 21.62
N ASP A 129 -5.29 -31.06 22.29
CA ASP A 129 -4.92 -32.17 23.19
C ASP A 129 -5.87 -32.28 24.39
N ILE A 130 -6.32 -31.16 24.95
CA ILE A 130 -7.27 -31.15 26.08
C ILE A 130 -8.64 -31.74 25.67
N LYS A 131 -9.00 -31.66 24.38
CA LYS A 131 -10.29 -32.13 23.86
C LYS A 131 -10.30 -33.62 23.49
N GLN A 132 -9.14 -34.28 23.37
CA GLN A 132 -9.06 -35.71 23.09
C GLN A 132 -8.97 -36.58 24.36
N ALA A 133 -8.85 -35.96 25.54
CA ALA A 133 -8.76 -36.64 26.83
C ALA A 133 -10.10 -36.67 27.62
N SER A 134 -11.25 -36.46 26.96
CA SER A 134 -12.60 -36.57 27.54
C SER A 134 -13.42 -37.68 26.91
#